data_AF-A0A2S3VQV4-F1
#
_entry.id   AF-A0A2S3VQV4-F1
#
_cell.length_a   1.000
_cell.length_b   1.000
_cell.length_c   1.000
_cell.angle_alpha   90.00
_cell.angle_beta   90.00
_cell.angle_gamma   90.00
#
_symmetry.space_group_name_H-M   'P 1'
#
loop_
_entity.id
_entity.type
_entity.pdbx_description
1 polymer ?
#
loop_
_entity_poly.entity_id
_entity_poly.type
_entity_poly.pdbx_seq_one_letter_code
_entity_poly.pdbx_strand_id
1 'polypeptide(L)'
;MDCRPSAPAAALCAIPLSLVLGMVQAAERTETSDKQILAMRKVQPQSYVDLARLWKGGLPIPVCWEADVAPFAEQKQWVEDIIRQRLENPTAVRFKGFAVQAKRWPTCSAAALGIRISATEGRPRSDVGKQWSPGPLNPKRQQFPTRVQLDFKLGGAYESYCGGQKRKCLEVIALHEFMHAIGFLHEHLRDDAPQACRETFGHEGDDTGIHPNKFSVIYDRASIMTYCESIYDRPIRLSAEDIAAVNHFYQTQ
;
A
#
# COMPACT_ATOMS: atom_id res chain seq x y z
N MET A 1 -17.08 -73.95 47.26
CA MET A 1 -17.65 -73.83 45.90
C MET A 1 -16.52 -73.31 45.03
N ASP A 2 -15.53 -74.16 44.78
CA ASP A 2 -15.46 -75.06 43.63
C ASP A 2 -15.26 -74.31 42.32
N CYS A 3 -14.06 -74.42 41.77
CA CYS A 3 -13.86 -74.45 40.32
C CYS A 3 -12.63 -75.33 40.05
N ARG A 4 -12.88 -76.56 39.59
CA ARG A 4 -11.94 -77.37 38.82
C ARG A 4 -12.18 -77.13 37.31
N PRO A 5 -11.22 -77.52 36.46
CA PRO A 5 -10.89 -76.81 35.22
C PRO A 5 -11.51 -77.43 33.97
N SER A 6 -11.52 -76.66 32.88
CA SER A 6 -11.48 -77.21 31.53
C SER A 6 -10.76 -76.23 30.58
N ALA A 7 -9.70 -76.73 29.96
CA ALA A 7 -9.15 -76.24 28.70
C ALA A 7 -9.56 -77.27 27.60
N PRO A 8 -9.28 -77.08 26.29
CA PRO A 8 -8.46 -76.05 25.65
C PRO A 8 -9.00 -75.51 24.28
N ALA A 9 -8.17 -74.67 23.66
CA ALA A 9 -7.91 -74.52 22.22
C ALA A 9 -8.49 -73.29 21.46
N ALA A 10 -7.55 -72.39 21.17
CA ALA A 10 -7.27 -71.74 19.88
C ALA A 10 -8.35 -70.88 19.20
N ALA A 11 -8.09 -69.57 19.12
CA ALA A 11 -7.65 -68.93 17.87
C ALA A 11 -7.27 -67.47 18.12
N LEU A 12 -6.17 -67.06 17.49
CA LEU A 12 -5.58 -65.72 17.54
C LEU A 12 -6.50 -64.68 16.90
N CYS A 13 -6.62 -63.51 17.53
CA CYS A 13 -6.70 -62.24 16.80
C CYS A 13 -6.23 -61.10 17.72
N ALA A 14 -4.92 -60.84 17.69
CA ALA A 14 -4.35 -59.66 18.32
C ALA A 14 -4.54 -58.47 17.37
N ILE A 15 -5.38 -57.51 17.76
CA ILE A 15 -5.39 -56.17 17.17
C ILE A 15 -4.72 -55.25 18.20
N PRO A 16 -3.58 -54.63 17.89
CA PRO A 16 -2.92 -53.74 18.84
C PRO A 16 -3.75 -52.46 19.02
N LEU A 17 -3.93 -52.10 20.29
CA LEU A 17 -4.47 -50.84 20.76
C LEU A 17 -3.45 -49.73 20.45
N SER A 18 -3.53 -49.14 19.25
CA SER A 18 -2.69 -48.01 18.87
C SER A 18 -3.05 -46.79 19.71
N LEU A 19 -2.11 -46.42 20.58
CA LEU A 19 -2.08 -45.16 21.32
C LEU A 19 -2.12 -44.00 20.31
N VAL A 20 -3.14 -43.14 20.43
CA VAL A 20 -3.33 -41.94 19.62
C VAL A 20 -2.21 -40.95 19.94
N LEU A 21 -1.18 -40.92 19.08
CA LEU A 21 -0.20 -39.84 19.05
C LEU A 21 -0.88 -38.66 18.35
N GLY A 22 -1.22 -37.62 19.11
CA GLY A 22 -1.77 -36.38 18.58
C GLY A 22 -0.78 -35.73 17.63
N MET A 23 -1.05 -35.85 16.32
CA MET A 23 -0.38 -35.03 15.32
C MET A 23 -0.97 -33.63 15.38
N VAL A 24 -0.21 -32.70 15.97
CA VAL A 24 -0.31 -31.29 15.60
C VAL A 24 0.16 -31.22 14.15
N GLN A 25 -0.76 -31.34 13.20
CA GLN A 25 -0.49 -30.94 11.83
C GLN A 25 -0.37 -29.43 11.83
N ALA A 26 0.86 -28.93 11.96
CA ALA A 26 1.21 -27.67 11.36
C ALA A 26 0.81 -27.79 9.88
N ALA A 27 -0.15 -26.97 9.45
CA ALA A 27 -0.58 -26.96 8.06
C ALA A 27 0.63 -26.60 7.19
N GLU A 28 1.26 -27.62 6.60
CA GLU A 28 2.31 -27.43 5.61
C GLU A 28 1.68 -26.71 4.42
N ARG A 29 2.02 -25.42 4.26
CA ARG A 29 1.79 -24.73 2.98
C ARG A 29 2.58 -25.48 1.92
N THR A 30 1.88 -26.23 1.10
CA THR A 30 2.48 -26.93 -0.03
C THR A 30 2.88 -25.91 -1.09
N GLU A 31 4.06 -26.10 -1.68
CA GLU A 31 4.62 -25.28 -2.78
C GLU A 31 3.64 -25.16 -3.97
N THR A 32 2.73 -26.12 -4.11
CA THR A 32 1.64 -26.17 -5.08
C THR A 32 0.59 -25.08 -4.86
N SER A 33 0.26 -24.76 -3.59
CA SER A 33 -0.65 -23.68 -3.22
C SER A 33 -0.05 -22.31 -3.53
N ASP A 34 1.23 -22.11 -3.20
CA ASP A 34 1.91 -20.84 -3.47
C ASP A 34 2.05 -20.59 -4.98
N LYS A 35 2.29 -21.62 -5.81
CA LYS A 35 2.31 -21.48 -7.27
C LYS A 35 0.92 -21.18 -7.86
N GLN A 36 -0.15 -21.77 -7.32
CA GLN A 36 -1.53 -21.47 -7.74
C GLN A 36 -1.96 -20.06 -7.31
N ILE A 37 -1.61 -19.64 -6.08
CA ILE A 37 -1.80 -18.26 -5.62
C ILE A 37 -1.00 -17.29 -6.50
N LEU A 38 0.25 -17.61 -6.84
CA LEU A 38 1.07 -16.78 -7.72
C LEU A 38 0.52 -16.72 -9.16
N ALA A 39 -0.07 -17.81 -9.64
CA ALA A 39 -0.74 -17.86 -10.95
C ALA A 39 -2.03 -17.04 -10.94
N MET A 40 -2.86 -17.13 -9.89
CA MET A 40 -4.03 -16.29 -9.70
C MET A 40 -3.65 -14.80 -9.58
N ARG A 41 -2.59 -14.49 -8.81
CA ARG A 41 -1.99 -13.14 -8.68
C ARG A 41 -1.47 -12.57 -10.00
N LYS A 42 -0.99 -13.41 -10.93
CA LYS A 42 -0.52 -13.00 -12.26
C LYS A 42 -1.67 -12.76 -13.25
N VAL A 43 -2.80 -13.43 -13.07
CA VAL A 43 -3.97 -13.30 -13.95
C VAL A 43 -4.81 -12.08 -13.56
N GLN A 44 -4.81 -11.70 -12.28
CA GLN A 44 -5.39 -10.45 -11.78
C GLN A 44 -4.54 -9.97 -10.59
N PRO A 45 -3.60 -9.02 -10.79
CA PRO A 45 -2.89 -8.34 -9.70
C PRO A 45 -3.79 -7.29 -9.09
N GLN A 46 -3.61 -6.88 -7.83
CA GLN A 46 -4.68 -6.12 -7.22
C GLN A 46 -4.48 -5.29 -5.91
N SER A 47 -4.88 -4.00 -5.96
CA SER A 47 -4.90 -2.98 -4.87
C SER A 47 -6.28 -2.28 -4.75
N TYR A 48 -6.49 -1.47 -3.72
CA TYR A 48 -7.67 -0.60 -3.58
C TYR A 48 -7.43 0.76 -4.28
N VAL A 49 -8.24 1.13 -5.28
CA VAL A 49 -7.96 2.26 -6.19
C VAL A 49 -9.24 3.04 -6.51
N ASP A 50 -9.17 4.37 -6.60
CA ASP A 50 -10.25 5.18 -7.15
C ASP A 50 -10.08 5.39 -8.67
N LEU A 51 -10.85 4.64 -9.46
CA LEU A 51 -10.75 4.65 -10.92
C LEU A 51 -11.10 5.99 -11.55
N ALA A 52 -11.92 6.82 -10.88
CA ALA A 52 -12.29 8.14 -11.36
C ALA A 52 -11.18 9.17 -11.13
N ARG A 53 -10.20 8.85 -10.30
CA ARG A 53 -9.07 9.72 -9.94
C ARG A 53 -7.75 9.32 -10.58
N LEU A 54 -7.67 8.21 -11.31
CA LEU A 54 -6.46 7.82 -12.04
C LEU A 54 -6.04 8.88 -13.07
N TRP A 55 -4.72 9.04 -13.27
CA TRP A 55 -4.16 9.95 -14.28
C TRP A 55 -4.18 9.37 -15.70
N LYS A 56 -5.34 8.88 -16.15
CA LYS A 56 -5.53 8.24 -17.47
C LYS A 56 -5.11 9.16 -18.62
N GLY A 57 -4.23 8.69 -19.51
CA GLY A 57 -3.72 9.44 -20.66
C GLY A 57 -2.88 10.68 -20.29
N GLY A 58 -2.53 10.85 -19.02
CA GLY A 58 -1.90 12.06 -18.48
C GLY A 58 -0.47 11.86 -17.97
N LEU A 59 0.20 10.78 -18.37
CA LEU A 59 1.61 10.54 -18.05
C LEU A 59 2.54 11.29 -19.03
N PRO A 60 3.70 11.79 -18.58
CA PRO A 60 4.14 11.84 -17.19
C PRO A 60 3.39 12.90 -16.35
N ILE A 61 3.07 12.56 -15.10
CA ILE A 61 2.30 13.41 -14.17
C ILE A 61 3.18 14.58 -13.71
N PRO A 62 2.76 15.86 -13.87
CA PRO A 62 3.52 16.98 -13.34
C PRO A 62 3.63 16.94 -11.82
N VAL A 63 4.84 17.20 -11.30
CA VAL A 63 5.12 17.33 -9.87
C VAL A 63 5.94 18.59 -9.63
N CYS A 64 5.63 19.32 -8.56
CA CYS A 64 6.43 20.46 -8.10
C CYS A 64 6.37 20.65 -6.58
N TRP A 65 7.35 21.40 -6.08
CA TRP A 65 7.47 21.78 -4.67
C TRP A 65 6.83 23.15 -4.43
N GLU A 66 5.97 23.26 -3.43
CA GLU A 66 5.52 24.55 -2.94
C GLU A 66 6.67 25.35 -2.32
N ALA A 67 6.49 26.67 -2.25
CA ALA A 67 7.53 27.59 -1.78
C ALA A 67 7.91 27.37 -0.31
N ASP A 68 6.98 26.89 0.51
CA ASP A 68 7.18 26.56 1.92
C ASP A 68 8.12 25.37 2.15
N VAL A 69 8.38 24.55 1.12
CA VAL A 69 9.34 23.44 1.17
C VAL A 69 10.78 23.88 0.88
N ALA A 70 11.01 25.15 0.51
CA ALA A 70 12.34 25.65 0.16
C ALA A 70 13.43 25.38 1.23
N PRO A 71 13.18 25.46 2.55
CA PRO A 71 14.18 25.19 3.58
C PRO A 71 14.64 23.72 3.68
N PHE A 72 13.89 22.76 3.13
CA PHE A 72 14.09 21.32 3.34
C PHE A 72 14.86 20.67 2.18
N ALA A 73 15.99 21.26 1.78
CA ALA A 73 16.72 20.85 0.58
C ALA A 73 17.15 19.37 0.58
N GLU A 74 17.63 18.88 1.73
CA GLU A 74 18.07 17.50 1.93
C GLU A 74 16.89 16.53 1.94
N GLN A 75 15.83 16.84 2.68
CA GLN A 75 14.64 16.00 2.75
C GLN A 75 13.93 15.88 1.40
N LYS A 76 13.87 16.97 0.63
CA LYS A 76 13.38 16.95 -0.75
C LYS A 76 14.17 15.95 -1.61
N GLN A 77 15.48 15.84 -1.40
CA GLN A 77 16.31 14.87 -2.11
C GLN A 77 15.93 13.44 -1.72
N TRP A 78 15.71 13.16 -0.43
CA TRP A 78 15.26 11.84 0.02
C TRP A 78 13.91 11.45 -0.61
N VAL A 79 12.97 12.39 -0.69
CA VAL A 79 11.67 12.18 -1.35
C VAL A 79 11.84 11.91 -2.85
N GLU A 80 12.61 12.73 -3.56
CA GLU A 80 12.88 12.53 -5.00
C GLU A 80 13.52 11.16 -5.26
N ASP A 81 14.48 10.76 -4.43
CA ASP A 81 15.18 9.50 -4.56
C ASP A 81 14.27 8.30 -4.28
N ILE A 82 13.49 8.32 -3.19
CA ILE A 82 12.63 7.18 -2.85
C ILE A 82 11.50 7.01 -3.89
N ILE A 83 10.91 8.10 -4.37
CA ILE A 83 9.86 8.02 -5.39
C ILE A 83 10.43 7.48 -6.70
N ARG A 84 11.61 7.95 -7.12
CA ARG A 84 12.26 7.42 -8.31
C ARG A 84 12.59 5.93 -8.15
N GLN A 85 13.21 5.55 -7.04
CA GLN A 85 13.74 4.20 -6.83
C GLN A 85 12.65 3.16 -6.53
N ARG A 86 11.59 3.55 -5.82
CA ARG A 86 10.58 2.61 -5.29
C ARG A 86 9.22 2.72 -5.95
N LEU A 87 8.92 3.81 -6.64
CA LEU A 87 7.68 3.97 -7.39
C LEU A 87 7.92 4.04 -8.90
N GLU A 88 8.68 5.02 -9.41
CA GLU A 88 8.84 5.17 -10.87
C GLU A 88 9.59 4.00 -11.52
N ASN A 89 10.76 3.62 -10.97
CA ASN A 89 11.61 2.58 -11.54
C ASN A 89 10.93 1.20 -11.64
N PRO A 90 10.28 0.68 -10.57
CA PRO A 90 9.68 -0.65 -10.62
C PRO A 90 8.29 -0.70 -11.26
N THR A 91 7.69 0.45 -11.60
CA THR A 91 6.33 0.52 -12.14
C THR A 91 6.26 1.28 -13.47
N ALA A 92 5.06 1.47 -14.01
CA ALA A 92 4.79 2.19 -15.24
C ALA A 92 4.43 3.66 -15.03
N VAL A 93 4.17 4.10 -13.79
CA VAL A 93 3.89 5.51 -13.52
C VAL A 93 5.14 6.36 -13.76
N ARG A 94 4.97 7.54 -14.33
CA ARG A 94 6.06 8.48 -14.62
C ARG A 94 5.69 9.87 -14.13
N PHE A 95 6.64 10.57 -13.54
CA PHE A 95 6.49 11.95 -13.09
C PHE A 95 7.35 12.89 -13.95
N LYS A 96 6.78 14.03 -14.33
CA LYS A 96 7.51 15.14 -14.95
C LYS A 96 7.71 16.26 -13.94
N GLY A 97 8.60 17.18 -14.28
CA GLY A 97 8.90 18.35 -13.47
C GLY A 97 10.38 18.44 -13.13
N PHE A 98 11.17 17.39 -13.36
CA PHE A 98 12.60 17.48 -13.12
C PHE A 98 13.22 18.60 -13.96
N ALA A 99 13.72 19.67 -13.30
CA ALA A 99 14.47 20.74 -13.90
C ALA A 99 15.71 20.16 -14.56
N VAL A 100 15.89 20.37 -15.87
CA VAL A 100 16.89 19.66 -16.68
C VAL A 100 18.30 19.79 -16.11
N GLN A 101 18.64 20.97 -15.59
CA GLN A 101 19.97 21.27 -15.03
C GLN A 101 20.17 20.62 -13.65
N ALA A 102 19.12 20.60 -12.82
CA ALA A 102 19.22 20.13 -11.43
C ALA A 102 18.82 18.66 -11.26
N LYS A 103 18.09 18.08 -12.21
CA LYS A 103 17.41 16.78 -12.10
C LYS A 103 16.52 16.66 -10.83
N ARG A 104 15.89 17.78 -10.44
CA ARG A 104 14.98 17.93 -9.27
C ARG A 104 13.64 18.51 -9.69
N TRP A 105 12.53 18.18 -9.02
CA TRP A 105 11.26 18.85 -9.34
C TRP A 105 11.36 20.36 -9.09
N PRO A 106 10.63 21.20 -9.84
CA PRO A 106 10.79 22.64 -9.77
C PRO A 106 9.95 23.20 -8.61
N THR A 107 10.10 24.48 -8.32
CA THR A 107 9.12 25.18 -7.48
C THR A 107 7.82 25.36 -8.28
N CYS A 108 6.68 25.20 -7.62
CA CYS A 108 5.38 25.38 -8.23
C CYS A 108 5.16 26.83 -8.67
N SER A 109 4.61 27.01 -9.88
CA SER A 109 3.98 28.27 -10.28
C SER A 109 2.54 28.32 -9.76
N ALA A 110 1.94 29.51 -9.67
CA ALA A 110 0.54 29.66 -9.24
C ALA A 110 -0.43 28.83 -10.11
N ALA A 111 -0.15 28.70 -11.41
CA ALA A 111 -0.94 27.96 -12.38
C ALA A 111 -0.53 26.48 -12.51
N ALA A 112 0.43 25.99 -11.72
CA ALA A 112 0.88 24.61 -11.80
C ALA A 112 -0.27 23.66 -11.45
N LEU A 113 -0.59 22.75 -12.37
CA LEU A 113 -1.43 21.58 -12.16
C LEU A 113 -0.55 20.35 -11.98
N GLY A 114 -1.15 19.23 -11.56
CA GLY A 114 -0.40 18.01 -11.23
C GLY A 114 -0.40 17.79 -9.73
N ILE A 115 0.65 17.15 -9.23
CA ILE A 115 0.92 16.95 -7.82
C ILE A 115 1.73 18.14 -7.31
N ARG A 116 1.23 18.81 -6.26
CA ARG A 116 1.92 19.91 -5.57
C ARG A 116 2.25 19.47 -4.17
N ILE A 117 3.53 19.50 -3.82
CA ILE A 117 4.02 19.01 -2.53
C ILE A 117 4.29 20.19 -1.61
N SER A 118 3.62 20.26 -0.47
CA SER A 118 3.79 21.30 0.54
C SER A 118 4.34 20.74 1.85
N ALA A 119 4.81 21.63 2.72
CA ALA A 119 5.09 21.27 4.10
C ALA A 119 3.78 21.26 4.89
N THR A 120 3.76 20.46 5.96
CA THR A 120 2.73 20.53 7.00
C THR A 120 3.37 20.32 8.36
N GLU A 121 2.66 20.68 9.42
CA GLU A 121 3.01 20.32 10.78
C GLU A 121 2.02 19.25 11.26
N GLY A 122 2.53 18.08 11.65
CA GLY A 122 1.69 16.96 12.06
C GLY A 122 1.44 15.95 10.95
N ARG A 123 0.19 15.48 10.80
CA ARG A 123 -0.11 14.29 9.99
C ARG A 123 0.11 14.54 8.49
N PRO A 124 1.02 13.78 7.84
CA PRO A 124 1.13 13.76 6.38
C PRO A 124 -0.18 13.28 5.75
N ARG A 125 -0.47 13.79 4.54
CA ARG A 125 -1.70 13.46 3.81
C ARG A 125 -1.56 13.77 2.33
N SER A 126 -2.35 13.09 1.51
CA SER A 126 -2.45 13.36 0.09
C SER A 126 -3.90 13.26 -0.37
N ASP A 127 -4.29 14.13 -1.30
CA ASP A 127 -5.50 13.90 -2.06
C ASP A 127 -5.35 12.62 -2.91
N VAL A 128 -6.42 11.84 -3.08
CA VAL A 128 -6.41 10.64 -3.92
C VAL A 128 -6.51 10.99 -5.39
N GLY A 129 -5.42 10.78 -6.13
CA GLY A 129 -5.34 10.91 -7.58
C GLY A 129 -5.61 12.32 -8.11
N LYS A 130 -5.92 12.40 -9.41
CA LYS A 130 -6.20 13.64 -10.16
C LYS A 130 -7.47 14.33 -9.65
N GLN A 131 -7.33 15.61 -9.32
CA GLN A 131 -8.40 16.40 -8.72
C GLN A 131 -9.17 17.27 -9.72
N TRP A 132 -10.48 17.43 -9.47
CA TRP A 132 -11.40 18.16 -10.32
C TRP A 132 -12.44 18.92 -9.50
N SER A 133 -12.82 20.12 -9.94
CA SER A 133 -13.88 20.90 -9.32
C SER A 133 -15.15 20.05 -9.11
N PRO A 134 -15.90 20.26 -8.02
CA PRO A 134 -17.12 19.49 -7.73
C PRO A 134 -18.10 19.45 -8.91
N GLY A 135 -18.81 18.32 -9.06
CA GLY A 135 -19.79 18.09 -10.13
C GLY A 135 -19.28 17.17 -11.24
N PRO A 136 -19.50 15.84 -11.16
CA PRO A 136 -19.13 14.88 -12.21
C PRO A 136 -19.81 15.10 -13.55
N LEU A 137 -20.98 15.73 -13.54
CA LEU A 137 -21.76 16.04 -14.73
C LEU A 137 -21.55 17.48 -15.22
N ASN A 138 -20.65 18.26 -14.60
CA ASN A 138 -20.41 19.63 -15.03
C ASN A 138 -19.48 19.64 -16.26
N PRO A 139 -19.96 20.03 -17.46
CA PRO A 139 -19.13 20.07 -18.66
C PRO A 139 -18.01 21.12 -18.60
N LYS A 140 -18.07 22.06 -17.63
CA LYS A 140 -17.04 23.07 -17.37
C LYS A 140 -16.12 22.72 -16.19
N ARG A 141 -16.09 21.44 -15.81
CA ARG A 141 -15.24 20.98 -14.72
C ARG A 141 -13.78 21.36 -14.98
N GLN A 142 -13.17 21.99 -13.99
CA GLN A 142 -11.78 22.44 -14.05
C GLN A 142 -10.91 21.50 -13.22
N GLN A 143 -9.75 21.15 -13.77
CA GLN A 143 -8.73 20.45 -12.99
C GLN A 143 -8.15 21.43 -11.97
N PHE A 144 -7.90 20.95 -10.75
CA PHE A 144 -7.07 21.64 -9.78
C PHE A 144 -5.95 20.70 -9.30
N PRO A 145 -4.95 21.21 -8.57
CA PRO A 145 -3.81 20.40 -8.17
C PRO A 145 -4.19 19.30 -7.16
N THR A 146 -3.54 18.15 -7.29
CA THR A 146 -3.49 17.11 -6.26
C THR A 146 -2.48 17.53 -5.21
N ARG A 147 -2.88 17.61 -3.94
CA ARG A 147 -1.99 18.02 -2.86
C ARG A 147 -1.33 16.80 -2.24
N VAL A 148 -0.03 16.91 -1.98
CA VAL A 148 0.72 16.01 -1.10
C VAL A 148 1.34 16.89 0.00
N GLN A 149 1.07 16.58 1.26
CA GLN A 149 1.55 17.34 2.40
C GLN A 149 2.42 16.44 3.26
N LEU A 150 3.67 16.85 3.47
CA LEU A 150 4.65 16.07 4.24
C LEU A 150 5.13 16.88 5.45
N ASP A 151 5.23 16.22 6.60
CA ASP A 151 5.93 16.78 7.76
C ASP A 151 7.43 16.49 7.62
N PHE A 152 8.18 17.48 7.16
CA PHE A 152 9.62 17.39 6.96
C PHE A 152 10.43 17.44 8.26
N LYS A 153 9.82 17.89 9.36
CA LYS A 153 10.47 17.97 10.69
C LYS A 153 10.27 16.67 11.47
N LEU A 154 9.16 15.96 11.21
CA LEU A 154 8.69 14.76 11.91
C LEU A 154 8.69 14.98 13.43
N GLY A 155 8.15 16.13 13.85
CA GLY A 155 8.09 16.53 15.26
C GLY A 155 6.84 15.99 15.97
N GLY A 156 6.67 16.41 17.23
CA GLY A 156 5.47 16.09 18.02
C GLY A 156 5.25 14.59 18.17
N ALA A 157 4.09 14.08 17.74
CA ALA A 157 3.72 12.67 17.83
C ALA A 157 4.66 11.74 17.05
N TYR A 158 5.35 12.24 16.02
CA TYR A 158 6.30 11.45 15.24
C TYR A 158 7.69 11.38 15.88
N GLU A 159 8.05 12.30 16.77
CA GLU A 159 9.42 12.38 17.32
C GLU A 159 9.76 11.13 18.14
N SER A 160 8.80 10.58 18.89
CA SER A 160 9.00 9.38 19.72
C SER A 160 9.40 8.14 18.92
N TYR A 161 8.95 8.05 17.66
CA TYR A 161 9.18 6.89 16.79
C TYR A 161 10.21 7.19 15.68
N CYS A 162 10.19 8.41 15.13
CA CYS A 162 11.02 8.81 14.00
C CYS A 162 12.28 9.59 14.39
N GLY A 163 12.44 10.03 15.65
CA GLY A 163 13.55 10.88 16.08
C GLY A 163 14.94 10.36 15.66
N GLY A 164 15.18 9.06 15.84
CA GLY A 164 16.43 8.40 15.44
C GLY A 164 16.50 7.93 13.99
N GLN A 165 15.42 8.05 13.21
CA GLN A 165 15.30 7.48 11.86
C GLN A 165 14.49 8.37 10.91
N LYS A 166 14.63 9.70 11.04
CA LYS A 166 13.82 10.70 10.32
C LYS A 166 13.80 10.47 8.81
N ARG A 167 14.96 10.16 8.22
CA ARG A 167 15.06 9.84 6.80
C ARG A 167 14.17 8.66 6.40
N LYS A 168 14.29 7.53 7.11
CA LYS A 168 13.50 6.32 6.85
C LYS A 168 12.00 6.62 6.96
N CYS A 169 11.58 7.32 8.01
CA CYS A 169 10.19 7.71 8.20
C CYS A 169 9.68 8.60 7.07
N LEU A 170 10.43 9.63 6.70
CA LEU A 170 10.00 10.53 5.62
C LEU A 170 9.94 9.79 4.28
N GLU A 171 10.89 8.92 3.99
CA GLU A 171 10.92 8.13 2.76
C GLU A 171 9.71 7.18 2.66
N VAL A 172 9.33 6.50 3.75
CA VAL A 172 8.17 5.60 3.74
C VAL A 172 6.84 6.34 3.69
N ILE A 173 6.71 7.46 4.42
CA ILE A 173 5.55 8.34 4.35
C ILE A 173 5.41 8.88 2.92
N ALA A 174 6.49 9.41 2.34
CA ALA A 174 6.42 9.97 0.99
C ALA A 174 6.00 8.92 -0.04
N LEU A 175 6.51 7.68 0.07
CA LEU A 175 6.08 6.60 -0.82
C LEU A 175 4.58 6.29 -0.68
N HIS A 176 4.07 6.25 0.55
CA HIS A 176 2.64 6.07 0.85
C HIS A 176 1.78 7.21 0.29
N GLU A 177 2.14 8.46 0.56
CA GLU A 177 1.38 9.62 0.08
C GLU A 177 1.41 9.74 -1.45
N PHE A 178 2.50 9.34 -2.10
CA PHE A 178 2.55 9.32 -3.57
C PHE A 178 1.65 8.24 -4.17
N MET A 179 1.47 7.10 -3.51
CA MET A 179 0.50 6.09 -3.94
C MET A 179 -0.92 6.66 -3.89
N HIS A 180 -1.29 7.40 -2.83
CA HIS A 180 -2.52 8.19 -2.82
C HIS A 180 -2.59 9.18 -3.98
N ALA A 181 -1.54 9.97 -4.20
CA ALA A 181 -1.49 10.98 -5.26
C ALA A 181 -1.66 10.39 -6.67
N ILE A 182 -1.40 9.09 -6.87
CA ILE A 182 -1.66 8.37 -8.13
C ILE A 182 -2.96 7.53 -8.10
N GLY A 183 -3.81 7.71 -7.09
CA GLY A 183 -5.18 7.21 -7.05
C GLY A 183 -5.42 5.99 -6.19
N PHE A 184 -4.45 5.55 -5.40
CA PHE A 184 -4.61 4.40 -4.50
C PHE A 184 -5.27 4.83 -3.20
N LEU A 185 -6.08 3.92 -2.65
CA LEU A 185 -6.85 4.09 -1.43
C LEU A 185 -6.20 3.24 -0.33
N HIS A 186 -6.54 3.55 0.92
CA HIS A 186 -6.07 2.77 2.04
C HIS A 186 -6.56 1.32 2.00
N GLU A 187 -5.64 0.37 2.17
CA GLU A 187 -5.93 -1.06 2.07
C GLU A 187 -6.83 -1.55 3.24
N HIS A 188 -6.78 -0.89 4.41
CA HIS A 188 -7.65 -1.22 5.55
C HIS A 188 -9.12 -0.84 5.35
N LEU A 189 -9.42 0.01 4.36
CA LEU A 189 -10.80 0.40 4.03
C LEU A 189 -11.54 -0.64 3.20
N ARG A 190 -10.87 -1.73 2.81
CA ARG A 190 -11.50 -2.86 2.15
C ARG A 190 -12.38 -3.62 3.15
N ASP A 191 -13.53 -4.11 2.68
CA ASP A 191 -14.45 -4.92 3.48
C ASP A 191 -13.89 -6.31 3.89
N ASP A 192 -12.82 -6.77 3.24
CA ASP A 192 -12.12 -8.04 3.50
C ASP A 192 -10.82 -7.86 4.29
N ALA A 193 -10.45 -6.63 4.67
CA ALA A 193 -9.35 -6.37 5.60
C ALA A 193 -9.65 -7.03 6.96
N PRO A 194 -8.65 -7.47 7.76
CA PRO A 194 -8.92 -8.15 9.04
C PRO A 194 -9.88 -7.36 9.94
N GLN A 195 -10.86 -8.05 10.55
CA GLN A 195 -11.92 -7.39 11.33
C GLN A 195 -11.37 -6.44 12.40
N ALA A 196 -10.40 -6.89 13.20
CA ALA A 196 -9.77 -6.06 14.23
C ALA A 196 -9.10 -4.80 13.65
N CYS A 197 -8.55 -4.88 12.44
CA CYS A 197 -7.99 -3.72 11.75
C CYS A 197 -9.07 -2.74 11.33
N ARG A 198 -10.18 -3.21 10.75
CA ARG A 198 -11.30 -2.34 10.37
C ARG A 198 -11.97 -1.68 11.57
N GLU A 199 -12.07 -2.40 12.70
CA GLU A 199 -12.57 -1.83 13.96
C GLU A 199 -11.65 -0.72 14.48
N THR A 200 -10.34 -0.90 14.33
CA THR A 200 -9.34 0.09 14.79
C THR A 200 -9.23 1.28 13.85
N PHE A 201 -9.13 1.06 12.54
CA PHE A 201 -8.75 2.08 11.55
C PHE A 201 -9.83 2.38 10.50
N GLY A 202 -10.97 1.69 10.50
CA GLY A 202 -12.01 1.89 9.48
C GLY A 202 -12.67 3.27 9.51
N HIS A 203 -12.46 4.04 10.59
CA HIS A 203 -12.88 5.44 10.69
C HIS A 203 -11.87 6.41 10.03
N GLU A 204 -10.65 5.95 9.71
CA GLU A 204 -9.62 6.71 9.02
C GLU A 204 -9.77 6.57 7.50
N GLY A 205 -10.62 7.43 6.93
CA GLY A 205 -10.90 7.47 5.50
C GLY A 205 -9.83 8.18 4.66
N ASP A 206 -9.99 8.05 3.34
CA ASP A 206 -9.15 8.73 2.35
C ASP A 206 -9.60 10.15 2.03
N ASP A 207 -8.65 11.02 1.70
CA ASP A 207 -8.93 12.37 1.24
C ASP A 207 -9.41 12.36 -0.22
N THR A 208 -10.67 12.73 -0.45
CA THR A 208 -11.32 12.88 -1.76
C THR A 208 -11.54 11.59 -2.57
N GLY A 209 -10.99 10.45 -2.15
CA GLY A 209 -11.26 9.13 -2.73
C GLY A 209 -12.65 8.64 -2.34
N ILE A 210 -13.55 8.46 -3.30
CA ILE A 210 -14.98 8.18 -3.03
C ILE A 210 -15.59 7.09 -3.91
N HIS A 211 -14.86 6.61 -4.93
CA HIS A 211 -15.32 5.56 -5.83
C HIS A 211 -14.35 4.37 -5.82
N PRO A 212 -14.30 3.63 -4.70
CA PRO A 212 -13.38 2.53 -4.58
C PRO A 212 -13.67 1.44 -5.61
N ASN A 213 -12.62 1.02 -6.29
CA ASN A 213 -12.60 -0.22 -7.00
C ASN A 213 -11.57 -1.12 -6.36
N LYS A 214 -12.01 -2.33 -5.99
CA LYS A 214 -11.07 -3.39 -5.71
C LYS A 214 -10.56 -3.85 -7.04
N PHE A 215 -9.31 -3.57 -7.32
CA PHE A 215 -8.61 -4.44 -8.22
C PHE A 215 -8.62 -5.84 -7.55
N SER A 216 -8.56 -5.97 -6.18
CA SER A 216 -8.36 -7.23 -5.39
C SER A 216 -9.51 -8.07 -4.89
N VAL A 217 -9.43 -9.39 -5.04
CA VAL A 217 -10.17 -10.42 -4.30
C VAL A 217 -9.48 -10.82 -3.00
N ILE A 218 -8.19 -10.51 -2.80
CA ILE A 218 -7.47 -10.73 -1.53
C ILE A 218 -6.85 -9.43 -1.03
N TYR A 219 -7.16 -9.05 0.20
CA TYR A 219 -6.47 -8.00 0.96
C TYR A 219 -4.94 -8.18 0.99
N ASP A 220 -4.19 -7.14 0.60
CA ASP A 220 -2.72 -7.14 0.64
C ASP A 220 -2.19 -6.59 1.96
N ARG A 221 -1.91 -7.50 2.89
CA ARG A 221 -1.28 -7.17 4.17
C ARG A 221 0.09 -6.52 4.03
N ALA A 222 0.81 -6.74 2.93
CA ALA A 222 2.15 -6.19 2.71
C ALA A 222 2.15 -4.83 2.00
N SER A 223 0.98 -4.35 1.56
CA SER A 223 0.85 -3.08 0.84
C SER A 223 1.42 -1.92 1.66
N ILE A 224 2.07 -0.98 0.99
CA ILE A 224 2.45 0.28 1.63
C ILE A 224 1.22 1.10 2.05
N MET A 225 0.03 0.79 1.51
CA MET A 225 -1.23 1.49 1.78
C MET A 225 -2.00 0.94 2.98
N THR A 226 -1.44 0.02 3.76
CA THR A 226 -2.13 -0.54 4.92
C THR A 226 -1.75 0.11 6.24
N TYR A 227 -2.74 0.38 7.09
CA TYR A 227 -2.53 0.73 8.50
C TYR A 227 -2.66 -0.45 9.45
N CYS A 228 -3.10 -1.62 8.98
CA CYS A 228 -3.23 -2.81 9.83
C CYS A 228 -1.89 -3.27 10.42
N GLU A 229 -0.80 -2.80 9.84
CA GLU A 229 0.54 -2.85 10.43
C GLU A 229 1.24 -1.52 10.24
N SER A 230 2.20 -1.24 11.13
CA SER A 230 3.07 -0.07 11.03
C SER A 230 3.90 -0.12 9.75
N ILE A 231 3.66 0.82 8.84
CA ILE A 231 4.49 1.01 7.64
C ILE A 231 5.95 1.33 7.99
N TYR A 232 6.18 1.86 9.18
CA TYR A 232 7.50 2.30 9.61
C TYR A 232 8.43 1.15 10.04
N ASP A 233 7.87 0.03 10.49
CA ASP A 233 8.64 -1.15 10.91
C ASP A 233 9.03 -2.04 9.73
N ARG A 234 8.59 -1.70 8.52
CA ARG A 234 8.74 -2.51 7.31
C ARG A 234 9.79 -1.94 6.35
N PRO A 235 10.31 -2.75 5.40
CA PRO A 235 11.17 -2.26 4.34
C PRO A 235 10.45 -1.20 3.48
N ILE A 236 11.15 -0.13 3.10
CA ILE A 236 10.60 0.93 2.24
C ILE A 236 10.52 0.43 0.79
N ARG A 237 9.43 -0.28 0.47
CA ARG A 237 9.14 -0.82 -0.86
C ARG A 237 7.65 -1.03 -1.04
N LEU A 238 7.23 -1.00 -2.28
CA LEU A 238 5.92 -1.49 -2.70
C LEU A 238 5.85 -3.02 -2.53
N SER A 239 4.65 -3.54 -2.25
CA SER A 239 4.38 -4.97 -2.37
C SER A 239 4.39 -5.40 -3.85
N ALA A 240 4.33 -6.72 -4.10
CA ALA A 240 4.22 -7.20 -5.47
C ALA A 240 2.87 -6.79 -6.10
N GLU A 241 1.82 -6.78 -5.28
CA GLU A 241 0.47 -6.39 -5.61
C GLU A 241 0.36 -4.89 -5.91
N ASP A 242 0.99 -4.02 -5.09
CA ASP A 242 1.09 -2.58 -5.34
C ASP A 242 1.74 -2.32 -6.72
N ILE A 243 2.89 -2.94 -7.00
CA ILE A 243 3.60 -2.78 -8.28
C ILE A 243 2.72 -3.21 -9.46
N ALA A 244 2.09 -4.38 -9.33
CA ALA A 244 1.31 -4.94 -10.41
C ALA A 244 0.00 -4.15 -10.64
N ALA A 245 -0.59 -3.58 -9.60
CA ALA A 245 -1.69 -2.62 -9.70
C ALA A 245 -1.29 -1.31 -10.37
N VAL A 246 -0.18 -0.69 -9.96
CA VAL A 246 0.30 0.53 -10.60
C VAL A 246 0.56 0.26 -12.09
N ASN A 247 1.21 -0.86 -12.41
CA ASN A 247 1.44 -1.26 -13.80
C ASN A 247 0.15 -1.46 -14.57
N HIS A 248 -0.84 -2.16 -14.02
CA HIS A 248 -2.11 -2.37 -14.72
C HIS A 248 -2.82 -1.06 -15.10
N PHE A 249 -2.83 -0.08 -14.20
CA PHE A 249 -3.54 1.18 -14.42
C PHE A 249 -2.74 2.23 -15.19
N TYR A 250 -1.40 2.14 -15.20
CA TYR A 250 -0.51 3.15 -15.78
C TYR A 250 0.35 2.67 -16.94
N GLN A 251 0.41 1.37 -17.24
CA GLN A 251 0.92 0.92 -18.53
C GLN A 251 -0.01 1.44 -19.62
N THR A 252 0.58 2.13 -20.60
CA THR A 252 -0.11 2.59 -21.80
C THR A 252 -0.86 1.42 -22.43
N GLN A 253 -2.19 1.52 -22.50
CA GLN A 253 -2.97 0.76 -23.48
C GLN A 253 -2.89 1.44 -24.85
#